data_AF-A0A923Q8W6-F1
#
_entry.id   AF-A0A923Q8W6-F1
#
_cell.length_a   1.000
_cell.length_b   1.000
_cell.length_c   1.000
_cell.angle_alpha   90.00
_cell.angle_beta   90.00
_cell.angle_gamma   90.00
#
_symmetry.space_group_name_H-M   'P 1'
#
loop_
_entity.id
_entity.type
_entity.pdbx_description
1 polymer ?
#
loop_
_entity_poly.entity_id
_entity_poly.type
_entity_poly.pdbx_seq_one_letter_code
_entity_poly.pdbx_strand_id
1 'polypeptide(L)'
;MTGTRRGTLYGAGAYVLWGLFPLYWPLLRPSGALEVLAYRIIWSLVVVAVLLAVTRRVEQVKAAFRDRRRLLQLTVAAVVVAINWGTYIYGVQNDMVVETSLGYFVNPIVTVLLGVVVLGERLRPVQWTALGAAFVAVVVLTVQNGSPPWIALVLAFSFGTYGLLKKTAGVGAVEALAIETGVLLPVAAGYVAFLSL
;
A
#
# COMPACT_ATOMS: atom_id res chain seq x y z
N MET A 1 10.43 10.85 27.42
CA MET A 1 9.37 10.00 26.81
C MET A 1 9.91 8.60 26.55
N THR A 2 9.29 7.57 27.13
CA THR A 2 9.60 6.15 26.86
C THR A 2 9.41 5.82 25.38
N GLY A 3 10.12 4.80 24.86
CA GLY A 3 10.02 4.37 23.46
C GLY A 3 8.59 4.10 23.03
N THR A 4 7.78 3.51 23.92
CA THR A 4 6.34 3.24 23.71
C THR A 4 5.53 4.52 23.49
N ARG A 5 5.72 5.57 24.32
CA ARG A 5 4.97 6.83 24.15
C ARG A 5 5.29 7.53 22.82
N ARG A 6 6.55 7.48 22.36
CA ARG A 6 6.93 8.04 21.04
C ARG A 6 6.31 7.22 19.91
N GLY A 7 6.36 5.89 20.02
CA GLY A 7 5.74 4.99 19.04
C GLY A 7 4.24 5.22 18.88
N THR A 8 3.51 5.38 19.99
CA THR A 8 2.07 5.69 19.95
C THR A 8 1.80 7.03 19.26
N LEU A 9 2.58 8.07 19.55
CA LEU A 9 2.41 9.38 18.89
C LEU A 9 2.72 9.33 17.40
N TYR A 10 3.77 8.62 16.98
CA TYR A 10 4.06 8.43 15.57
C TYR A 10 2.97 7.63 14.86
N GLY A 11 2.44 6.59 15.51
CA GLY A 11 1.30 5.84 14.98
C GLY A 11 0.06 6.71 14.81
N ALA A 12 -0.31 7.47 15.85
CA ALA A 12 -1.45 8.38 15.80
C ALA A 12 -1.30 9.43 14.69
N GLY A 13 -0.13 10.07 14.60
CA GLY A 13 0.17 11.04 13.55
C GLY A 13 0.08 10.43 12.15
N ALA A 14 0.63 9.23 11.95
CA ALA A 14 0.55 8.52 10.67
C ALA A 14 -0.90 8.21 10.28
N TYR A 15 -1.72 7.69 11.21
CA TYR A 15 -3.12 7.37 10.93
C TYR A 15 -3.98 8.61 10.70
N VAL A 16 -3.72 9.72 11.39
CA VAL A 16 -4.41 11.00 11.15
C VAL A 16 -4.07 11.54 9.77
N LEU A 17 -2.78 11.62 9.42
CA LEU A 17 -2.34 12.07 8.09
C LEU A 17 -2.94 11.20 6.99
N TRP A 18 -3.00 9.89 7.23
CA TRP A 18 -3.56 8.94 6.29
C TRP A 18 -5.10 9.04 6.18
N GLY A 19 -5.81 9.30 7.27
CA GLY A 19 -7.26 9.52 7.26
C GLY A 19 -7.68 10.82 6.55
N LEU A 20 -6.79 11.82 6.48
CA LEU A 20 -7.02 13.06 5.73
C LEU A 20 -6.75 12.92 4.22
N PHE A 21 -6.06 11.85 3.80
CA PHE A 21 -5.63 11.64 2.42
C PHE A 21 -6.78 11.60 1.38
N PRO A 22 -7.95 10.98 1.66
CA PRO A 22 -9.11 11.05 0.76
C PRO A 22 -9.59 12.47 0.45
N LEU A 23 -9.34 13.44 1.33
CA LEU A 23 -9.76 14.84 1.13
C LEU A 23 -8.87 15.56 0.11
N TYR A 24 -7.66 15.06 -0.13
CA TYR A 24 -6.69 15.68 -1.03
C TYR A 24 -6.94 15.34 -2.50
N TRP A 25 -7.31 14.11 -2.83
CA TRP A 25 -7.43 13.67 -4.24
C TRP A 25 -8.51 14.39 -5.04
N PRO A 26 -9.70 14.73 -4.49
CA PRO A 26 -10.69 15.51 -5.22
C PRO A 26 -10.20 16.92 -5.59
N LEU A 27 -9.27 17.50 -4.81
CA LEU A 27 -8.69 18.82 -5.07
C LEU A 27 -7.74 18.81 -6.28
N LEU A 28 -7.32 17.64 -6.74
CA LEU A 28 -6.47 17.48 -7.92
C LEU A 28 -7.27 17.32 -9.22
N ARG A 29 -8.61 17.34 -9.19
CA ARG A 29 -9.41 17.36 -10.41
C ARG A 29 -9.06 18.63 -11.22
N PRO A 30 -8.87 18.54 -12.55
CA PRO A 30 -9.28 17.44 -13.44
C PRO A 30 -8.25 16.32 -13.66
N SER A 31 -7.09 16.32 -12.99
CA SER A 31 -6.05 15.30 -13.21
C SER A 31 -6.56 13.88 -12.91
N GLY A 32 -6.31 12.96 -13.84
CA GLY A 32 -6.77 11.58 -13.73
C GLY A 32 -5.98 10.78 -12.69
N ALA A 33 -6.55 9.67 -12.21
CA ALA A 33 -5.94 8.83 -11.17
C ALA A 33 -4.52 8.33 -11.53
N LEU A 34 -4.28 8.00 -12.80
CA LEU A 34 -2.96 7.55 -13.28
C LEU A 34 -1.93 8.68 -13.33
N GLU A 35 -2.36 9.90 -13.66
CA GLU A 35 -1.50 11.09 -13.64
C GLU A 35 -1.07 11.43 -12.22
N VAL A 36 -2.03 11.47 -11.29
CA VAL A 36 -1.76 11.66 -9.86
C VAL A 36 -0.82 10.57 -9.34
N LEU A 37 -1.03 9.31 -9.73
CA LEU A 37 -0.16 8.19 -9.35
C LEU A 37 1.26 8.36 -9.90
N ALA A 38 1.42 8.76 -11.16
CA ALA A 38 2.72 8.95 -11.78
C ALA A 38 3.53 10.06 -11.09
N TYR A 39 2.92 11.22 -10.85
CA TYR A 39 3.57 12.29 -10.08
C TYR A 39 3.85 11.87 -8.64
N ARG A 40 2.95 11.11 -8.00
CA ARG A 40 3.18 10.56 -6.67
C ARG A 40 4.39 9.63 -6.64
N ILE A 41 4.59 8.77 -7.65
CA ILE A 41 5.77 7.88 -7.74
C ILE A 41 7.05 8.70 -7.86
N ILE A 42 7.07 9.69 -8.76
CA ILE A 42 8.24 10.55 -9.01
C ILE A 42 8.61 11.31 -7.72
N TRP A 43 7.65 12.00 -7.10
CA TRP A 43 7.90 12.77 -5.89
C TRP A 43 8.23 11.89 -4.67
N SER A 44 7.64 10.69 -4.59
CA SER A 44 8.01 9.72 -3.54
C SER A 44 9.48 9.31 -3.68
N LEU A 45 9.95 9.05 -4.91
CA LEU A 45 11.35 8.72 -5.14
C LEU A 45 12.28 9.87 -4.76
N VAL A 46 11.93 11.11 -5.12
CA VAL A 46 12.72 12.30 -4.74
C VAL A 46 12.84 12.42 -3.21
N VAL A 47 11.71 12.35 -2.50
CA VAL A 47 11.70 12.45 -1.02
C VAL A 47 12.48 11.31 -0.38
N VAL A 48 12.29 10.08 -0.86
CA VAL A 48 12.98 8.90 -0.33
C VAL A 48 14.48 8.94 -0.64
N ALA A 49 14.88 9.43 -1.82
CA ALA A 49 16.29 9.61 -2.17
C ALA A 49 16.98 10.61 -1.24
N VAL A 50 16.33 11.75 -0.94
CA VAL A 50 16.81 12.72 0.04
C VAL A 50 16.93 12.08 1.43
N LEU A 51 15.92 11.33 1.85
CA LEU A 51 15.93 10.64 3.15
C LEU A 51 17.06 9.61 3.24
N LEU A 52 17.30 8.82 2.19
CA LEU A 52 18.41 7.86 2.13
C LEU A 52 19.77 8.53 2.15
N ALA A 53 19.92 9.68 1.50
CA ALA A 53 21.16 10.46 1.52
C ALA A 53 21.45 10.99 2.93
N VAL A 54 20.45 11.60 3.59
CA VAL A 54 20.57 12.13 4.96
C VAL A 54 20.81 11.02 5.98
N THR A 55 20.14 9.88 5.84
CA THR A 55 20.30 8.73 6.75
C THR A 55 21.51 7.84 6.41
N ARG A 56 22.23 8.14 5.32
CA ARG A 56 23.40 7.39 4.82
C ARG A 56 23.12 5.90 4.57
N ARG A 57 21.92 5.59 4.06
CA ARG A 57 21.44 4.21 3.83
C ARG A 57 21.51 3.76 2.38
N VAL A 58 22.14 4.54 1.51
CA VAL A 58 22.28 4.25 0.08
C VAL A 58 22.94 2.90 -0.20
N GLU A 59 23.92 2.50 0.62
CA GLU A 59 24.61 1.21 0.47
C GLU A 59 23.69 0.01 0.72
N GLN A 60 22.68 0.15 1.59
CA GLN A 60 21.72 -0.92 1.88
C GLN A 60 20.78 -1.14 0.69
N VAL A 61 20.42 -0.07 -0.02
CA VAL A 61 19.69 -0.16 -1.29
C VAL A 61 20.54 -0.87 -2.34
N LYS A 62 21.80 -0.46 -2.54
CA LYS A 62 22.72 -1.13 -3.48
C LYS A 62 22.91 -2.61 -3.16
N ALA A 63 22.99 -2.97 -1.88
CA ALA A 63 23.10 -4.36 -1.46
C ALA A 63 21.86 -5.19 -1.85
N ALA A 64 20.66 -4.62 -1.79
CA ALA A 64 19.44 -5.30 -2.21
C ALA A 64 19.41 -5.63 -3.71
N PHE A 65 20.06 -4.83 -4.56
CA PHE A 65 20.20 -5.13 -6.00
C PHE A 65 21.11 -6.33 -6.29
N ARG A 66 21.96 -6.75 -5.34
CA ARG A 66 22.84 -7.93 -5.51
C ARG A 66 22.10 -9.25 -5.27
N ASP A 67 20.99 -9.21 -4.53
CA ASP A 67 20.16 -10.39 -4.26
C ASP A 67 18.99 -10.43 -5.25
N ARG A 68 19.12 -11.28 -6.28
CA ARG A 68 18.11 -11.41 -7.33
C ARG A 68 16.73 -11.83 -6.79
N ARG A 69 16.68 -12.60 -5.70
CA ARG A 69 15.41 -13.04 -5.11
C ARG A 69 14.72 -11.86 -4.43
N ARG A 70 15.44 -11.07 -3.64
CA ARG A 70 14.91 -9.86 -3.01
C ARG A 70 14.48 -8.85 -4.05
N LEU A 71 15.28 -8.65 -5.10
CA LEU A 71 14.95 -7.74 -6.17
C LEU A 71 13.65 -8.16 -6.87
N LEU A 72 13.48 -9.43 -7.20
CA LEU A 72 12.23 -9.94 -7.78
C LEU A 72 11.03 -9.72 -6.85
N GLN A 73 11.18 -10.02 -5.56
CA GLN A 73 10.11 -9.78 -4.57
C GLN A 73 9.72 -8.30 -4.50
N LEU A 74 10.70 -7.40 -4.52
CA LEU A 74 10.49 -5.95 -4.49
C LEU A 74 9.92 -5.40 -5.81
N THR A 75 10.30 -5.97 -6.96
CA THR A 75 9.70 -5.63 -8.26
C THR A 75 8.23 -6.02 -8.30
N VAL A 76 7.88 -7.23 -7.85
CA VAL A 76 6.46 -7.64 -7.74
C VAL A 76 5.74 -6.76 -6.73
N ALA A 77 6.36 -6.45 -5.58
CA ALA A 77 5.79 -5.56 -4.58
C ALA A 77 5.52 -4.16 -5.17
N ALA A 78 6.41 -3.64 -6.02
CA ALA A 78 6.27 -2.37 -6.71
C ALA A 78 5.03 -2.34 -7.62
N VAL A 79 4.84 -3.38 -8.43
CA VAL A 79 3.65 -3.49 -9.30
C VAL A 79 2.37 -3.59 -8.46
N VAL A 80 2.37 -4.44 -7.43
CA VAL A 80 1.21 -4.65 -6.56
C VAL A 80 0.85 -3.37 -5.78
N VAL A 81 1.83 -2.63 -5.28
CA VAL A 81 1.58 -1.36 -4.57
C VAL A 81 1.14 -0.25 -5.53
N ALA A 82 1.62 -0.25 -6.78
CA ALA A 82 1.13 0.68 -7.80
C ALA A 82 -0.35 0.44 -8.12
N ILE A 83 -0.76 -0.84 -8.28
CA ILE A 83 -2.17 -1.23 -8.43
C ILE A 83 -2.97 -0.75 -7.22
N ASN A 84 -2.48 -1.02 -6.00
CA ASN A 84 -3.14 -0.60 -4.77
C ASN A 84 -3.37 0.92 -4.72
N TRP A 85 -2.32 1.71 -4.93
CA TRP A 85 -2.42 3.16 -4.90
C TRP A 85 -3.29 3.72 -6.02
N GLY A 86 -3.16 3.19 -7.23
CA GLY A 86 -3.98 3.59 -8.38
C GLY A 86 -5.46 3.31 -8.13
N THR A 87 -5.81 2.12 -7.66
CA THR A 87 -7.19 1.76 -7.29
C THR A 87 -7.72 2.63 -6.16
N TYR A 88 -6.89 2.96 -5.16
CA TYR A 88 -7.29 3.86 -4.08
C TYR A 88 -7.61 5.27 -4.58
N ILE A 89 -6.70 5.86 -5.39
CA ILE A 89 -6.90 7.19 -5.96
C ILE A 89 -8.15 7.19 -6.85
N TYR A 90 -8.30 6.17 -7.70
CA TYR A 90 -9.46 6.00 -8.56
C TYR A 90 -10.76 5.90 -7.75
N GLY A 91 -10.80 5.06 -6.70
CA GLY A 91 -11.97 4.89 -5.85
C GLY A 91 -12.39 6.19 -5.16
N VAL A 92 -11.43 6.93 -4.61
CA VAL A 92 -11.73 8.23 -3.99
C VAL A 92 -12.19 9.25 -5.03
N GLN A 93 -11.55 9.33 -6.20
CA GLN A 93 -11.93 10.28 -7.25
C GLN A 93 -13.27 9.99 -7.90
N ASN A 94 -13.80 8.77 -7.82
CA ASN A 94 -15.10 8.38 -8.38
C ASN A 94 -16.17 8.20 -7.29
N ASP A 95 -16.01 8.90 -6.16
CA ASP A 95 -16.98 8.94 -5.05
C ASP A 95 -17.26 7.56 -4.41
N MET A 96 -16.39 6.57 -4.65
CA MET A 96 -16.42 5.22 -4.06
C MET A 96 -15.59 5.15 -2.76
N VAL A 97 -15.66 6.21 -1.94
CA VAL A 97 -14.92 6.32 -0.67
C VAL A 97 -15.40 5.28 0.35
N VAL A 98 -16.70 4.96 0.34
CA VAL A 98 -17.28 3.91 1.20
C VAL A 98 -16.66 2.55 0.85
N GLU A 99 -16.63 2.19 -0.43
CA GLU A 99 -16.05 0.92 -0.90
C GLU A 99 -14.54 0.84 -0.63
N THR A 100 -13.84 1.95 -0.83
CA THR A 100 -12.43 2.10 -0.48
C THR A 100 -12.20 1.84 1.02
N SER A 101 -13.10 2.35 1.87
CA SER A 101 -13.08 2.13 3.32
C SER A 101 -13.37 0.68 3.69
N LEU A 102 -14.30 0.01 2.98
CA LEU A 102 -14.54 -1.42 3.11
C LEU A 102 -13.28 -2.24 2.85
N GLY A 103 -12.45 -1.83 1.88
CA GLY A 103 -11.15 -2.46 1.62
C GLY A 103 -10.29 -2.59 2.88
N TYR A 104 -10.31 -1.59 3.76
CA TYR A 104 -9.55 -1.61 5.01
C TYR A 104 -10.13 -2.54 6.07
N PHE A 105 -11.43 -2.81 6.05
CA PHE A 105 -12.04 -3.84 6.89
C PHE A 105 -11.77 -5.25 6.36
N VAL A 106 -11.70 -5.43 5.04
CA VAL A 106 -11.35 -6.71 4.39
C VAL A 106 -9.86 -7.04 4.55
N ASN A 107 -9.00 -6.03 4.58
CA ASN A 107 -7.54 -6.20 4.56
C ASN A 107 -6.97 -7.09 5.70
N PRO A 108 -7.36 -6.93 6.99
CA PRO A 108 -6.95 -7.86 8.04
C PRO A 108 -7.31 -9.31 7.74
N ILE A 109 -8.46 -9.55 7.10
CA ILE A 109 -8.90 -10.90 6.75
C ILE A 109 -7.92 -11.51 5.75
N VAL A 110 -7.66 -10.79 4.66
CA VAL A 110 -6.78 -11.26 3.59
C VAL A 110 -5.34 -11.42 4.08
N THR A 111 -4.81 -10.46 4.82
CA THR A 111 -3.44 -10.51 5.34
C THR A 111 -3.24 -11.69 6.30
N VAL A 112 -4.21 -11.94 7.19
CA VAL A 112 -4.18 -13.08 8.11
C VAL A 112 -4.26 -14.41 7.35
N LEU A 113 -5.19 -14.54 6.39
CA LEU A 113 -5.32 -15.75 5.58
C LEU A 113 -4.05 -16.04 4.78
N LEU A 114 -3.41 -15.02 4.20
CA LEU A 114 -2.11 -15.16 3.53
C LEU A 114 -1.02 -15.62 4.50
N GLY A 115 -1.00 -15.11 5.74
CA GLY A 115 -0.08 -15.57 6.79
C GLY A 115 -0.29 -17.05 7.14
N VAL A 116 -1.54 -17.49 7.29
CA VAL A 116 -1.87 -18.89 7.58
C VAL A 116 -1.49 -19.81 6.40
N VAL A 117 -1.92 -19.47 5.19
CA VAL A 117 -1.78 -20.33 4.02
C VAL A 117 -0.34 -20.35 3.49
N VAL A 118 0.32 -19.20 3.41
CA VAL A 118 1.65 -19.09 2.79
C VAL A 118 2.78 -19.24 3.80
N LEU A 119 2.63 -18.68 5.01
CA LEU A 119 3.66 -18.74 6.04
C LEU A 119 3.44 -19.88 7.05
N GLY A 120 2.31 -20.58 6.99
CA GLY A 120 1.98 -21.66 7.92
C GLY A 120 1.70 -21.19 9.35
N GLU A 121 1.32 -19.91 9.51
CA GLU A 121 1.04 -19.35 10.84
C GLU A 121 -0.20 -20.02 11.46
N ARG A 122 -0.11 -20.37 12.75
CA ARG A 122 -1.22 -20.98 13.48
C ARG A 122 -2.01 -19.92 14.23
N LEU A 123 -3.28 -19.78 13.90
CA LEU A 123 -4.19 -18.89 14.62
C LEU A 123 -4.79 -19.57 15.84
N ARG A 124 -4.96 -18.79 16.90
CA ARG A 124 -5.74 -19.20 18.08
C ARG A 124 -7.22 -19.26 17.72
N PRO A 125 -8.03 -20.14 18.35
CA PRO A 125 -9.47 -20.23 18.09
C PRO A 125 -10.21 -18.87 18.18
N VAL A 126 -9.83 -18.02 19.14
CA VAL A 126 -10.43 -16.67 19.30
C VAL A 126 -10.11 -15.74 18.12
N GLN A 127 -8.97 -15.91 17.45
CA GLN A 127 -8.64 -15.14 16.25
C GLN A 127 -9.49 -15.58 15.06
N TRP A 128 -9.82 -16.87 14.96
CA TRP A 128 -10.77 -17.38 13.95
C TRP A 128 -12.17 -16.80 14.16
N THR A 129 -12.64 -16.70 15.40
CA THR A 129 -13.94 -16.07 15.67
C THR A 129 -13.95 -14.58 15.33
N ALA A 130 -12.86 -13.85 15.61
CA ALA A 130 -12.73 -12.45 15.22
C ALA A 130 -12.72 -12.28 13.69
N LEU A 131 -12.03 -13.17 12.98
CA LEU A 131 -11.99 -13.21 11.52
C LEU A 131 -13.38 -13.47 10.93
N GLY A 132 -14.13 -14.41 11.52
CA GLY A 132 -15.51 -14.70 11.14
C GLY A 132 -16.44 -13.49 11.35
N ALA A 133 -16.32 -12.79 12.47
CA ALA A 133 -17.08 -11.56 12.72
C ALA A 133 -16.75 -10.45 11.70
N ALA A 134 -15.46 -10.27 11.37
CA ALA A 134 -15.05 -9.31 10.36
C ALA A 134 -15.60 -9.68 8.97
N PHE A 135 -15.60 -10.97 8.62
CA PHE A 135 -16.18 -11.46 7.37
C PHE A 135 -17.69 -11.20 7.28
N VAL A 136 -18.43 -11.46 8.37
CA VAL A 136 -19.87 -11.14 8.43
C VAL A 136 -20.12 -9.65 8.23
N ALA A 137 -19.33 -8.77 8.87
CA ALA A 137 -19.44 -7.32 8.69
C ALA A 137 -19.23 -6.90 7.22
N VAL A 138 -18.23 -7.48 6.54
CA VAL A 138 -17.98 -7.24 5.11
C VAL A 138 -19.16 -7.69 4.26
N VAL A 139 -19.73 -8.86 4.52
CA VAL A 139 -20.90 -9.38 3.78
C VAL A 139 -22.10 -8.46 3.96
N VAL A 140 -22.39 -8.03 5.19
CA VAL A 140 -23.50 -7.11 5.49
C VAL A 140 -23.33 -5.79 4.73
N LEU A 141 -22.14 -5.20 4.80
CA LEU A 141 -21.86 -3.92 4.12
C LEU A 141 -21.90 -4.06 2.59
N THR A 142 -21.50 -5.22 2.06
CA THR A 142 -21.59 -5.54 0.63
C THR A 142 -23.04 -5.61 0.16
N VAL A 143 -23.89 -6.32 0.89
CA VAL A 143 -25.32 -6.45 0.57
C VAL A 143 -26.02 -5.08 0.65
N GLN A 144 -25.68 -4.27 1.66
CA GLN A 144 -26.23 -2.91 1.81
C GLN A 144 -25.84 -1.98 0.66
N ASN A 145 -24.62 -2.10 0.13
CA ASN A 145 -24.16 -1.27 -0.98
C ASN A 145 -24.75 -1.68 -2.34
N GLY A 146 -25.38 -2.85 -2.45
CA GLY A 146 -26.08 -3.29 -3.66
C GLY A 146 -25.18 -3.65 -4.85
N SER A 147 -23.86 -3.57 -4.70
CA SER A 147 -22.86 -3.93 -5.72
C SER A 147 -21.69 -4.70 -5.11
N PRO A 148 -21.04 -5.62 -5.86
CA PRO A 148 -19.84 -6.29 -5.40
C PRO A 148 -18.70 -5.28 -5.14
N PRO A 149 -18.00 -5.35 -3.99
CA PRO A 149 -17.04 -4.34 -3.57
C PRO A 149 -15.66 -4.61 -4.21
N TRP A 150 -15.58 -4.55 -5.53
CA TRP A 150 -14.38 -4.86 -6.29
C TRP A 150 -13.17 -4.00 -5.92
N ILE A 151 -13.35 -2.71 -5.60
CA ILE A 151 -12.28 -1.82 -5.09
C ILE A 151 -11.78 -2.35 -3.76
N ALA A 152 -12.68 -2.70 -2.84
CA ALA A 152 -12.32 -3.25 -1.54
C ALA A 152 -11.48 -4.52 -1.69
N LEU A 153 -11.90 -5.41 -2.60
CA LEU A 153 -11.20 -6.66 -2.88
C LEU A 153 -9.81 -6.40 -3.48
N VAL A 154 -9.71 -5.57 -4.53
CA VAL A 154 -8.42 -5.22 -5.14
C VAL A 154 -7.49 -4.61 -4.11
N LEU A 155 -7.96 -3.68 -3.28
CA LEU A 155 -7.16 -3.07 -2.22
C LEU A 155 -6.70 -4.08 -1.18
N ALA A 156 -7.58 -4.96 -0.70
CA ALA A 156 -7.25 -5.94 0.33
C ALA A 156 -6.25 -6.99 -0.18
N PHE A 157 -6.45 -7.54 -1.38
CA PHE A 157 -5.56 -8.53 -1.98
C PHE A 157 -4.21 -7.94 -2.39
N SER A 158 -4.20 -6.74 -2.98
CA SER A 158 -2.95 -6.07 -3.31
C SER A 158 -2.15 -5.71 -2.05
N PHE A 159 -2.80 -5.14 -1.03
CA PHE A 159 -2.09 -4.78 0.20
C PHE A 159 -1.59 -5.99 0.98
N GLY A 160 -2.41 -7.06 1.10
CA GLY A 160 -1.99 -8.30 1.76
C GLY A 160 -0.81 -8.97 1.05
N THR A 161 -0.84 -9.02 -0.28
CA THR A 161 0.26 -9.54 -1.10
C THR A 161 1.52 -8.67 -0.96
N TYR A 162 1.37 -7.35 -1.01
CA TYR A 162 2.46 -6.41 -0.77
C TYR A 162 3.08 -6.60 0.62
N GLY A 163 2.27 -6.72 1.67
CA GLY A 163 2.74 -6.97 3.03
C GLY A 163 3.52 -8.27 3.16
N LEU A 164 3.04 -9.35 2.53
CA LEU A 164 3.73 -10.64 2.48
C LEU A 164 5.09 -10.54 1.77
N LEU A 165 5.15 -9.86 0.61
CA LEU A 165 6.39 -9.65 -0.14
C LEU A 165 7.40 -8.81 0.67
N LYS A 166 6.95 -7.74 1.34
CA LYS A 166 7.80 -6.91 2.20
C LYS A 166 8.35 -7.71 3.38
N LYS A 167 7.49 -8.50 4.04
CA LYS A 167 7.89 -9.35 5.17
C LYS A 167 8.94 -10.37 4.76
N THR A 168 8.80 -10.97 3.57
CA THR A 168 9.73 -12.00 3.08
C THR A 168 11.01 -11.43 2.46
N ALA A 169 10.99 -10.21 1.91
CA ALA A 169 12.18 -9.55 1.36
C ALA A 169 13.18 -9.12 2.45
N GLY A 170 12.70 -8.81 3.66
CA GLY A 170 13.56 -8.46 4.81
C GLY A 170 14.36 -7.17 4.61
N VAL A 171 13.88 -6.28 3.75
CA VAL A 171 14.48 -4.96 3.48
C VAL A 171 13.76 -3.89 4.29
N GLY A 172 14.50 -2.91 4.82
CA GLY A 172 13.92 -1.81 5.57
C GLY A 172 12.89 -1.02 4.76
N ALA A 173 11.96 -0.35 5.45
CA ALA A 173 10.80 0.27 4.81
C ALA A 173 11.17 1.36 3.80
N VAL A 174 12.18 2.19 4.14
CA VAL A 174 12.63 3.31 3.29
C VAL A 174 13.38 2.79 2.07
N GLU A 175 14.27 1.81 2.28
CA GLU A 175 15.09 1.19 1.25
C GLU A 175 14.22 0.44 0.24
N ALA A 176 13.23 -0.32 0.73
CA ALA A 176 12.27 -1.01 -0.12
C ALA A 176 11.40 -0.04 -0.92
N LEU A 177 10.91 1.05 -0.29
CA LEU A 177 10.14 2.08 -1.00
C LEU A 177 10.95 2.77 -2.10
N ALA A 178 12.26 2.97 -1.88
CA ALA A 178 13.17 3.51 -2.89
C ALA A 178 13.31 2.59 -4.09
N ILE A 179 13.44 1.28 -3.85
CA ILE A 179 13.55 0.27 -4.91
C ILE A 179 12.22 0.18 -5.66
N GLU A 180 11.09 0.15 -4.96
CA GLU A 180 9.76 0.09 -5.57
C GLU A 180 9.49 1.30 -6.47
N THR A 181 9.71 2.51 -5.96
CA THR A 181 9.52 3.74 -6.74
C THR A 181 10.55 3.87 -7.86
N GLY A 182 11.78 3.39 -7.66
CA GLY A 182 12.79 3.32 -8.72
C GLY A 182 12.44 2.33 -9.84
N VAL A 183 11.84 1.19 -9.51
CA VAL A 183 11.33 0.20 -10.48
C VAL A 183 10.17 0.77 -11.29
N LEU A 184 9.28 1.53 -10.63
CA LEU A 184 8.12 2.15 -11.29
C LEU A 184 8.47 3.42 -12.07
N LEU A 185 9.62 4.05 -11.78
CA LEU A 185 10.02 5.33 -12.35
C LEU A 185 10.01 5.35 -13.89
N PRO A 186 10.55 4.38 -14.63
CA PRO A 186 10.55 4.43 -16.09
C PRO A 186 9.13 4.49 -16.67
N VAL A 187 8.20 3.74 -16.06
CA VAL A 187 6.79 3.72 -16.48
C VAL A 187 6.11 5.05 -16.13
N ALA A 188 6.32 5.55 -14.91
CA ALA A 188 5.74 6.82 -14.46
C ALA A 188 6.28 8.02 -15.29
N ALA A 189 7.58 8.06 -15.53
CA ALA A 189 8.22 9.11 -16.34
C ALA A 189 7.78 9.04 -17.80
N GLY A 190 7.69 7.83 -18.38
CA GLY A 190 7.16 7.64 -19.72
C GLY A 190 5.71 8.11 -19.87
N TYR A 191 4.87 7.84 -18.86
CA TYR A 191 3.48 8.32 -18.84
C TYR A 191 3.39 9.85 -18.75
N VAL A 192 4.16 10.48 -17.86
CA VAL A 192 4.19 11.96 -17.74
C VAL A 192 4.73 12.61 -19.01
N ALA A 193 5.77 12.03 -19.63
CA ALA A 193 6.29 12.50 -20.91
C ALA A 193 5.23 12.40 -22.02
N PHE A 194 4.48 11.29 -22.08
CA PHE A 194 3.38 11.10 -23.02
C PHE A 194 2.27 12.15 -22.86
N LEU A 195 1.92 12.52 -21.63
CA LEU A 195 0.94 13.59 -21.37
C LEU A 195 1.44 15.00 -21.77
N SER A 196 2.75 15.17 -21.94
CA SER A 196 3.37 16.44 -22.30
C SER A 196 3.53 16.63 -23.82
N LEU A 197 3.16 15.62 -24.61
CA LEU A 197 3.16 15.63 -26.08
C LEU A 197 1.77 16.03 -26.60
#